data_AF-A0A2T4N482-F1
#
_entry.id   AF-A0A2T4N482-F1
#
_cell.length_a   1.000
_cell.length_b   1.000
_cell.length_c   1.000
_cell.angle_alpha   90.00
_cell.angle_beta   90.00
_cell.angle_gamma   90.00
#
_symmetry.space_group_name_H-M   'P 1'
#
loop_
_entity.id
_entity.type
_entity.pdbx_description
1 polymer ?
#
loop_
_entity_poly.entity_id
_entity_poly.type
_entity_poly.pdbx_seq_one_letter_code
_entity_poly.pdbx_strand_id
1 'polypeptide(L)'
;MKKPEQWSRFDVVDGLATEADMVAYLQAALEDGDPALLKAALDDVERARVKLNGQPRYTLEELLAQCDPNSTSPSETDWGSDVGLERQDYLPELLAKVDPDEIGWDWDASDKSPKSTEQ
;
A
#
# COMPACT_ATOMS: atom_id res chain seq x y z
N MET A 1 43.69 31.09 -20.10
CA MET A 1 42.47 31.16 -19.27
C MET A 1 42.34 29.86 -18.49
N LYS A 2 42.37 29.90 -17.16
CA LYS A 2 42.09 28.72 -16.32
C LYS A 2 40.57 28.49 -16.32
N LYS A 3 40.13 27.26 -16.58
CA LYS A 3 38.71 26.90 -16.49
C LYS A 3 38.31 26.97 -15.01
N PRO A 4 37.21 27.64 -14.64
CA PRO A 4 36.73 27.59 -13.27
C PRO A 4 36.32 26.16 -12.95
N GLU A 5 36.81 25.62 -11.84
CA GLU A 5 36.37 24.32 -11.35
C GLU A 5 34.95 24.48 -10.81
N GLN A 6 34.00 23.73 -11.36
CA GLN A 6 32.62 23.70 -10.87
C GLN A 6 32.51 22.54 -9.88
N TRP A 7 32.11 22.84 -8.64
CA TRP A 7 31.73 21.83 -7.66
C TRP A 7 30.21 21.75 -7.60
N SER A 8 29.67 20.55 -7.78
CA SER A 8 28.24 20.27 -7.56
C SER A 8 27.96 20.09 -6.07
N ARG A 9 26.75 20.45 -5.64
CA ARG A 9 26.30 20.14 -4.27
C ARG A 9 26.14 18.63 -4.13
N PHE A 10 26.62 18.10 -3.00
CA PHE A 10 26.45 16.69 -2.65
C PHE A 10 25.02 16.46 -2.12
N ASP A 11 24.37 15.40 -2.62
CA ASP A 11 23.09 14.91 -2.11
C ASP A 11 23.27 13.45 -1.68
N VAL A 12 22.85 13.11 -0.46
CA VAL A 12 22.97 11.75 0.11
C VAL A 12 22.19 10.75 -0.73
N VAL A 13 21.06 11.19 -1.30
CA VAL A 13 20.20 10.37 -2.16
C VAL A 13 20.93 9.86 -3.41
N ASP A 14 21.98 10.55 -3.87
CA ASP A 14 22.78 10.09 -5.00
C ASP A 14 23.66 8.87 -4.67
N GLY A 15 23.95 8.64 -3.38
CA GLY A 15 24.66 7.46 -2.90
C GLY A 15 23.76 6.24 -2.65
N LEU A 16 22.44 6.43 -2.56
CA LEU A 16 21.46 5.37 -2.25
C LEU A 16 20.95 4.69 -3.53
N ALA A 17 21.86 4.13 -4.33
CA ALA A 17 21.56 3.59 -5.65
C ALA A 17 20.94 2.18 -5.61
N THR A 18 21.12 1.45 -4.52
CA THR A 18 20.57 0.11 -4.34
C THR A 18 19.80 -0.01 -3.03
N GLU A 19 18.95 -1.04 -2.94
CA GLU A 19 18.24 -1.36 -1.71
C GLU A 19 19.21 -1.70 -0.56
N ALA A 20 20.35 -2.33 -0.88
CA ALA A 20 21.40 -2.61 0.11
C ALA A 20 22.02 -1.32 0.68
N ASP A 21 22.24 -0.31 -0.15
CA ASP A 21 22.77 0.99 0.31
C ASP A 21 21.78 1.70 1.25
N MET A 22 20.47 1.62 0.95
CA MET A 22 19.42 2.17 1.81
C MET A 22 19.35 1.47 3.16
N VAL A 23 19.43 0.14 3.17
CA VAL A 23 19.44 -0.65 4.41
C VAL A 23 20.67 -0.33 5.25
N ALA A 24 21.86 -0.27 4.64
CA ALA A 24 23.09 0.07 5.33
C ALA A 24 23.02 1.49 5.95
N TYR A 25 22.46 2.46 5.23
CA TYR A 25 22.27 3.82 5.73
C TYR A 25 21.30 3.88 6.91
N LEU A 26 20.17 3.17 6.84
CA LEU A 26 19.21 3.11 7.95
C LEU A 26 19.79 2.40 9.18
N GLN A 27 20.58 1.34 8.98
CA GLN A 27 21.26 0.64 10.08
C GLN A 27 22.25 1.58 10.77
N ALA A 28 23.07 2.33 10.02
CA ALA A 28 23.98 3.31 10.59
C ALA A 28 23.23 4.36 11.43
N ALA A 29 22.12 4.90 10.91
CA ALA A 29 21.30 5.87 11.65
C ALA A 29 20.65 5.29 12.92
N LEU A 30 20.29 4.00 12.91
CA LEU A 30 19.78 3.30 14.09
C LEU A 30 20.86 3.08 15.15
N GLU A 31 22.08 2.75 14.73
CA GLU A 31 23.23 2.56 15.63
C GLU A 31 23.65 3.86 16.33
N ASP A 32 23.54 5.00 15.63
CA ASP A 32 23.77 6.33 16.22
C ASP A 32 22.73 6.69 17.29
N GLY A 33 21.54 6.09 17.25
CA GLY A 33 20.49 6.25 18.27
C GLY A 33 19.83 7.64 18.29
N ASP A 34 20.09 8.49 17.29
CA ASP A 34 19.48 9.81 17.18
C ASP A 34 18.16 9.73 16.37
N PRO A 35 17.00 10.01 17.00
CA PRO A 35 15.71 9.98 16.31
C PRO A 35 15.61 11.05 15.20
N ALA A 36 16.34 12.17 15.30
CA ALA A 36 16.36 13.17 14.25
C ALA A 36 17.10 12.67 13.00
N LEU A 37 18.24 12.00 13.22
CA LEU A 37 19.00 11.35 12.15
C LEU A 37 18.21 10.22 11.49
N LEU A 38 17.57 9.35 12.27
CA LEU A 38 16.74 8.27 11.73
C LEU A 38 15.59 8.81 10.89
N LYS A 39 14.93 9.89 11.35
CA LYS A 39 13.86 10.54 10.58
C LYS A 39 14.38 11.10 9.27
N ALA A 40 15.54 11.76 9.27
CA ALA A 40 16.15 12.29 8.06
C ALA A 40 16.52 11.15 7.09
N ALA A 41 17.11 10.06 7.61
CA ALA A 41 17.48 8.90 6.81
C ALA A 41 16.26 8.23 6.15
N LEU A 42 15.12 8.17 6.84
CA LEU A 42 13.86 7.65 6.28
C LEU A 42 13.35 8.52 5.11
N ASP A 43 13.42 9.85 5.23
CA ASP A 43 13.03 10.79 4.16
C ASP A 43 13.94 10.64 2.92
N ASP A 44 15.26 10.56 3.14
CA ASP A 44 16.24 10.32 2.08
C ASP A 44 16.01 8.98 1.37
N VAL A 45 15.71 7.91 2.12
CA VAL A 45 15.39 6.59 1.56
C VAL A 45 14.10 6.63 0.76
N GLU A 46 13.07 7.35 1.21
CA GLU A 46 11.84 7.53 0.42
C GLU A 46 12.15 8.22 -0.92
N ARG A 47 12.90 9.32 -0.90
CA ARG A 47 13.36 10.02 -2.11
C ARG A 47 14.17 9.12 -3.02
N ALA A 48 15.07 8.31 -2.46
CA ALA A 48 15.87 7.35 -3.21
C ALA A 48 15.03 6.23 -3.82
N ARG A 49 14.03 5.71 -3.08
CA ARG A 49 13.10 4.69 -3.60
C ARG A 49 12.23 5.25 -4.71
N VAL A 50 11.76 6.49 -4.63
CA VAL A 50 11.05 7.14 -5.74
C VAL A 50 11.95 7.25 -6.97
N LYS A 51 13.25 7.54 -6.79
CA LYS A 51 14.23 7.57 -7.90
C LYS A 51 14.44 6.19 -8.51
N LEU A 52 14.46 5.11 -7.72
CA LEU A 52 14.57 3.74 -8.21
C LEU A 52 13.27 3.21 -8.84
N ASN A 53 12.12 3.56 -8.28
CA ASN A 53 10.79 3.10 -8.70
C ASN A 53 10.11 4.04 -9.70
N GLY A 54 10.71 5.21 -9.99
CA GLY A 54 10.19 6.25 -10.88
C GLY A 54 10.00 5.80 -12.32
N GLN A 55 10.35 4.56 -12.65
CA GLN A 55 9.83 3.86 -13.81
C GLN A 55 8.96 2.70 -13.34
N PRO A 56 7.62 2.85 -13.26
CA PRO A 56 6.76 1.68 -13.20
C PRO A 56 7.07 0.83 -14.42
N ARG A 57 7.36 -0.47 -14.20
CA ARG A 57 7.71 -1.41 -15.28
C ARG A 57 6.57 -1.60 -16.31
N TYR A 58 5.40 -1.07 -16.01
CA TYR A 58 4.18 -1.11 -16.81
C TYR A 58 3.31 0.11 -16.44
N THR A 59 2.79 0.82 -17.44
CA THR A 59 1.87 1.94 -17.22
C THR A 59 0.44 1.45 -16.93
N LEU A 60 -0.42 2.29 -16.34
CA LEU A 60 -1.84 1.94 -16.16
C LEU A 60 -2.50 1.58 -17.50
N GLU A 61 -2.17 2.30 -18.57
CA GLU A 61 -2.68 2.03 -19.92
C GLU A 61 -2.18 0.68 -20.46
N GLU A 62 -0.91 0.35 -20.21
CA GLU A 62 -0.32 -0.93 -20.61
C GLU A 62 -0.91 -2.11 -19.82
N LEU A 63 -1.20 -1.91 -18.53
CA LEU A 63 -1.93 -2.90 -17.71
C LEU A 63 -3.37 -3.07 -18.20
N LEU A 64 -4.04 -1.98 -18.56
CA LEU A 64 -5.39 -2.02 -19.13
C LEU A 64 -5.40 -2.69 -20.51
N ALA A 65 -4.36 -2.52 -21.32
CA ALA A 65 -4.20 -3.18 -22.62
C ALA A 65 -3.88 -4.68 -22.50
N GLN A 66 -3.21 -5.10 -21.42
CA GLN A 66 -2.99 -6.51 -21.07
C GLN A 66 -4.27 -7.20 -20.58
N CYS A 67 -5.25 -6.43 -20.12
CA CYS A 67 -6.59 -6.94 -19.84
C CYS A 67 -7.29 -7.17 -21.18
N ASP A 68 -7.08 -8.35 -21.76
CA ASP A 68 -7.61 -8.76 -23.05
C ASP A 68 -9.16 -8.65 -23.03
N PRO A 69 -9.78 -7.63 -23.68
CA PRO A 69 -11.23 -7.46 -23.61
C PRO A 69 -11.99 -8.57 -24.34
N ASN A 70 -11.26 -9.46 -25.03
CA ASN A 70 -11.77 -10.60 -25.77
C ASN A 70 -11.35 -11.96 -25.18
N SER A 71 -10.76 -11.99 -23.98
CA SER A 71 -10.54 -13.24 -23.24
C SER A 71 -11.85 -13.92 -22.81
N THR A 72 -12.99 -13.24 -22.91
CA THR A 72 -14.28 -13.94 -22.95
C THR A 72 -14.52 -14.42 -24.38
N SER A 73 -13.81 -15.47 -24.77
CA SER A 73 -14.50 -16.51 -25.52
C SER A 73 -15.39 -17.19 -24.49
N PRO A 74 -16.73 -17.12 -24.59
CA PRO A 74 -17.62 -17.92 -23.75
C PRO A 74 -17.56 -19.39 -24.22
N SER A 75 -16.36 -19.96 -24.35
CA SER A 75 -16.18 -21.40 -24.37
C SER A 75 -16.01 -21.82 -22.91
N GLU A 76 -17.16 -21.99 -22.25
CA GLU A 76 -17.40 -23.01 -21.24
C GLU A 76 -16.18 -23.31 -20.33
N THR A 77 -15.85 -22.38 -19.44
CA THR A 77 -15.63 -22.89 -18.08
C THR A 77 -17.02 -23.18 -17.55
N ASP A 78 -17.37 -24.45 -17.63
CA ASP A 78 -18.41 -25.10 -16.86
C ASP A 78 -18.19 -24.76 -15.38
N TRP A 79 -18.69 -23.60 -14.96
CA TRP A 79 -19.03 -23.34 -13.57
C TRP A 79 -20.22 -24.23 -13.29
N GLY A 80 -19.92 -25.52 -13.07
CA GLY A 80 -20.83 -26.65 -12.97
C GLY A 80 -22.29 -26.26 -12.85
N SER A 81 -23.08 -26.60 -13.87
CA SER A 81 -24.54 -26.59 -13.84
C SER A 81 -25.15 -27.56 -12.81
N ASP A 82 -24.42 -27.87 -11.73
CA ASP A 82 -24.81 -28.72 -10.58
C ASP A 82 -25.11 -27.90 -9.31
N VAL A 83 -25.45 -26.61 -9.44
CA VAL A 83 -26.21 -25.93 -8.38
C VAL A 83 -27.65 -25.72 -8.85
N GLY A 84 -28.27 -26.83 -9.24
CA GLY A 84 -29.71 -26.94 -9.31
C GLY A 84 -30.32 -26.57 -7.97
N LEU A 85 -30.93 -25.39 -7.91
CA LEU A 85 -32.22 -25.15 -7.28
C LEU A 85 -32.44 -25.72 -5.85
N GLU A 86 -31.58 -25.42 -4.85
CA GLU A 86 -31.94 -25.52 -3.41
C GLU A 86 -31.12 -24.55 -2.53
N ARG A 87 -31.17 -23.24 -2.83
CA ARG A 87 -30.47 -22.19 -2.04
C ARG A 87 -31.39 -21.06 -1.57
N GLN A 88 -32.70 -21.24 -1.57
CA GLN A 88 -33.63 -20.20 -1.11
C GLN A 88 -34.07 -20.33 0.36
N ASP A 89 -33.80 -21.46 1.02
CA ASP A 89 -34.24 -21.68 2.42
C ASP A 89 -33.18 -21.37 3.50
N TYR A 90 -31.99 -20.88 3.12
CA TYR A 90 -30.91 -20.61 4.09
C TYR A 90 -30.85 -19.17 4.62
N LEU A 91 -31.59 -18.23 4.02
CA LEU A 91 -31.46 -16.81 4.35
C LEU A 91 -32.30 -16.29 5.53
N PRO A 92 -33.51 -16.78 5.87
CA PRO A 92 -34.26 -16.21 6.99
C PRO A 92 -33.71 -16.65 8.36
N GLU A 93 -33.19 -17.87 8.46
CA GLU A 93 -32.68 -18.44 9.71
C GLU A 93 -31.28 -17.93 10.07
N LEU A 94 -30.41 -17.67 9.08
CA LEU A 94 -29.07 -17.13 9.32
C LEU A 94 -29.09 -15.64 9.66
N LEU A 95 -30.00 -14.87 9.05
CA LEU A 95 -30.16 -13.45 9.33
C LEU A 95 -30.77 -13.18 10.72
N ALA A 96 -31.59 -14.11 11.24
CA ALA A 96 -32.16 -14.01 12.59
C ALA A 96 -31.19 -14.37 13.73
N LYS A 97 -30.08 -15.07 13.43
CA LYS A 97 -29.05 -15.50 14.39
C LYS A 97 -27.85 -14.55 14.42
N VAL A 98 -27.78 -13.64 13.46
CA VAL A 98 -26.78 -12.59 13.40
C VAL A 98 -27.29 -11.44 14.27
N ASP A 99 -26.72 -11.28 15.46
CA ASP A 99 -26.98 -10.09 16.26
C ASP A 99 -26.33 -8.91 15.52
N PRO A 100 -27.10 -7.88 15.12
CA PRO A 100 -26.54 -6.74 14.37
C PRO A 100 -25.52 -5.93 15.18
N ASP A 101 -25.50 -6.10 16.52
CA ASP A 101 -24.50 -5.52 17.43
C ASP A 101 -23.18 -6.33 17.42
N GLU A 102 -23.20 -7.59 16.98
CA GLU A 102 -22.03 -8.47 16.91
C GLU A 102 -21.36 -8.45 15.52
N ILE A 103 -22.10 -8.02 14.48
CA ILE A 103 -21.48 -7.62 13.21
C ILE A 103 -20.82 -6.24 13.40
N GLY A 104 -19.75 -6.25 14.19
CA GLY A 104 -18.83 -5.13 14.35
C GLY A 104 -18.04 -4.89 13.07
N TRP A 105 -18.68 -4.31 12.06
CA TRP A 105 -17.97 -3.46 11.12
C TRP A 105 -17.71 -2.13 11.83
N ASP A 106 -16.76 -2.12 12.77
CA ASP A 106 -16.26 -0.89 13.39
C ASP A 106 -15.46 -0.09 12.34
N TRP A 107 -16.20 0.63 11.50
CA TRP A 107 -15.66 1.57 10.52
C TRP A 107 -15.97 3.03 10.90
N ASP A 108 -16.36 3.32 12.15
CA ASP A 108 -16.66 4.70 12.58
C ASP A 108 -16.24 4.98 14.05
N ALA A 109 -14.94 4.86 14.32
CA ALA A 109 -14.32 5.42 15.52
C ALA A 109 -14.03 6.92 15.34
N SER A 110 -15.05 7.77 15.21
CA SER A 110 -14.92 9.24 15.32
C SER A 110 -16.25 9.95 15.61
N ASP A 111 -16.90 9.65 16.74
CA ASP A 111 -17.41 10.69 17.65
C ASP A 111 -17.91 10.10 18.96
N LYS A 112 -17.05 10.06 19.98
CA LYS A 112 -17.47 9.97 21.38
C LYS A 112 -16.87 11.16 22.13
N SER A 113 -17.42 12.35 21.88
CA SER A 113 -17.25 13.46 22.82
C SER A 113 -17.75 13.02 24.21
N PRO A 114 -16.97 13.18 25.30
CA PRO A 114 -17.41 12.76 26.63
C PRO A 114 -18.53 13.68 27.13
N LYS A 115 -19.72 13.12 27.38
CA LYS A 115 -20.79 13.84 28.06
C LYS A 115 -20.38 14.02 29.53
N SER A 116 -20.14 15.28 29.88
CA SER A 116 -19.82 15.79 31.22
C SER A 116 -20.58 15.06 32.32
N THR A 117 -19.83 14.46 33.25
CA THR A 117 -20.31 14.12 34.58
C THR A 117 -20.47 15.42 35.35
N GLU A 118 -21.70 15.79 35.69
CA GLU A 118 -21.95 16.76 36.75
C GLU A 118 -23.09 16.22 37.62
N GLN A 119 -22.98 16.54 38.90
CA GLN A 119 -23.46 15.78 40.06
C GLN A 119 -24.94 15.95 40.36
#